data_AF-A0AAD6K800-F1
#
_entry.id   AF-A0AAD6K800-F1
#
_cell.length_a   1.000
_cell.length_b   1.000
_cell.length_c   1.000
_cell.angle_alpha   90.00
_cell.angle_beta   90.00
_cell.angle_gamma   90.00
#
_symmetry.space_group_name_H-M   'P 1'
#
loop_
_entity.id
_entity.type
_entity.pdbx_description
1 polymer ?
#
loop_
_entity_poly.entity_id
_entity_poly.type
_entity_poly.pdbx_seq_one_letter_code
_entity_poly.pdbx_strand_id
1 'polypeptide(L)'
;MYDPHQPKPKYLGYQQDWNVGFAYKKNGVPIGPRANSNWLYNVPWGMYKAVMYIKERYGNPTIILSENGMDDPGNFTRSKALHDTTRIGYFKAYLTQLKKAADEGANLVGYFAWSLLDNFEWRSGYTSRFGIVYVDYTNLKRYPKISAYWFKKLLERNKD
;
A
#
# COMPACT_ATOMS: atom_id res chain seq x y z
N MET A 1 2.40 17.30 -4.93
CA MET A 1 2.89 16.66 -3.70
C MET A 1 3.86 17.67 -3.10
N TYR A 2 3.67 18.12 -1.85
CA TYR A 2 4.54 19.16 -1.30
C TYR A 2 5.91 18.57 -0.96
N ASP A 3 6.92 18.95 -1.72
CA ASP A 3 8.32 18.59 -1.50
C ASP A 3 9.04 19.86 -1.00
N PRO A 4 9.62 19.85 0.22
CA PRO A 4 10.33 21.02 0.75
C PRO A 4 11.58 21.39 -0.08
N HIS A 5 12.01 20.53 -1.00
CA HIS A 5 13.09 20.80 -1.95
C HIS A 5 12.59 21.41 -3.28
N GLN A 6 11.27 21.51 -3.49
CA GLN A 6 10.72 22.17 -4.66
C GLN A 6 10.46 23.67 -4.41
N PRO A 7 10.62 24.52 -5.44
CA PRO A 7 10.32 25.94 -5.32
C PRO A 7 8.86 26.14 -4.93
N LYS A 8 8.61 27.12 -4.05
CA LYS A 8 7.25 27.47 -3.61
C LYS A 8 6.40 27.80 -4.85
N PRO A 9 5.29 27.09 -5.07
CA PRO A 9 4.45 27.33 -6.24
C PRO A 9 3.76 28.68 -6.13
N LYS A 10 3.53 29.30 -7.29
CA LYS A 10 2.92 30.63 -7.43
C LYS A 10 1.44 30.68 -7.00
N TYR A 11 0.77 29.52 -6.94
CA TYR A 11 -0.66 29.41 -6.68
C TYR A 11 -0.92 28.64 -5.39
N LEU A 12 -1.96 29.05 -4.66
CA LEU A 12 -2.49 28.32 -3.50
C LEU A 12 -3.08 26.99 -3.95
N GLY A 13 -2.98 25.99 -3.08
CA GLY A 13 -3.52 24.66 -3.33
C GLY A 13 -3.60 23.84 -2.05
N TYR A 14 -4.37 22.75 -2.13
CA TYR A 14 -4.62 21.84 -1.01
C TYR A 14 -3.37 21.40 -0.24
N GLN A 15 -2.23 21.30 -0.92
CA GLN A 15 -0.98 20.84 -0.33
C GLN A 15 -0.22 21.94 0.43
N GLN A 16 -0.47 23.20 0.12
CA GLN A 16 0.10 24.35 0.82
C GLN A 16 -0.60 24.54 2.18
N ASP A 17 -1.87 24.17 2.28
CA ASP A 17 -2.69 24.33 3.50
C ASP A 17 -2.32 23.33 4.62
N TRP A 18 -1.65 22.25 4.27
CA TRP A 18 -1.28 21.19 5.23
C TRP A 18 -0.26 21.64 6.27
N ASN A 19 0.47 22.74 6.03
CA ASN A 19 1.55 23.23 6.90
C ASN A 19 2.62 22.18 7.27
N VAL A 20 2.76 21.12 6.47
CA VAL A 20 3.73 20.02 6.70
C VAL A 20 4.49 19.64 5.43
N GLY A 21 5.74 19.19 5.62
CA GLY A 21 6.63 18.65 4.60
C GLY A 21 6.58 17.13 4.49
N PHE A 22 6.63 16.58 3.27
CA PHE A 22 6.95 15.17 3.09
C PHE A 22 8.47 14.97 3.11
N ALA A 23 8.95 14.13 4.02
CA ALA A 23 10.32 13.66 4.04
C ALA A 23 10.33 12.15 3.88
N TYR A 24 11.00 11.66 2.84
CA TYR A 24 11.12 10.23 2.54
C TYR A 24 12.57 9.73 2.66
N LYS A 25 13.51 10.61 3.01
CA LYS A 25 14.92 10.29 3.27
C LYS A 25 15.48 11.19 4.38
N LYS A 26 16.45 10.68 5.12
CA LYS A 26 17.26 11.44 6.10
C LYS A 26 18.73 11.20 5.80
N ASN A 27 19.52 12.26 5.64
CA ASN A 27 20.94 12.18 5.30
C ASN A 27 21.24 11.30 4.06
N GLY A 28 20.38 11.40 3.04
CA GLY A 28 20.49 10.58 1.83
C GLY A 28 19.95 9.15 1.94
N VAL A 29 19.64 8.67 3.15
CA VAL A 29 19.10 7.32 3.38
C VAL A 29 17.57 7.34 3.29
N PRO A 30 16.94 6.61 2.35
CA PRO A 30 15.49 6.49 2.27
C PRO A 30 14.89 5.83 3.50
N ILE A 31 13.65 6.19 3.85
CA ILE A 31 12.90 5.63 4.98
C ILE A 31 12.58 4.12 4.81
N GLY A 32 12.61 3.64 3.56
CA GLY A 32 12.44 2.24 3.19
C GLY A 32 12.65 2.03 1.68
N PRO A 33 12.55 0.79 1.20
CA PRO A 33 12.51 0.48 -0.23
C PRO A 33 11.31 1.16 -0.88
N ARG A 34 11.47 1.64 -2.13
CA ARG A 34 10.38 2.27 -2.89
C ARG A 34 9.76 1.26 -3.85
N ALA A 35 8.44 1.29 -3.98
CA ALA A 35 7.72 0.58 -5.04
C ALA A 35 7.84 1.33 -6.39
N ASN A 36 6.98 1.00 -7.36
CA ASN A 36 6.98 1.68 -8.65
C ASN A 36 6.49 3.13 -8.53
N SER A 37 5.45 3.37 -7.74
CA SER A 37 4.94 4.72 -7.48
C SER A 37 5.94 5.52 -6.64
N ASN A 38 6.30 6.72 -7.11
CA ASN A 38 7.33 7.55 -6.47
C ASN A 38 7.04 7.93 -5.01
N TRP A 39 5.77 7.92 -4.62
CA TRP A 39 5.30 8.25 -3.29
C TRP A 39 5.22 7.05 -2.34
N LEU A 40 5.31 5.83 -2.86
CA LEU A 40 5.04 4.62 -2.11
C LEU A 40 6.35 3.99 -1.62
N TYR A 41 6.68 4.26 -0.36
CA TYR A 41 7.78 3.62 0.36
C TYR A 41 7.24 2.49 1.26
N ASN A 42 7.90 1.33 1.22
CA ASN A 42 7.56 0.18 2.05
C ASN A 42 8.07 0.42 3.48
N VAL A 43 7.14 0.84 4.35
CA VAL A 43 7.41 1.24 5.73
C VAL A 43 6.36 0.59 6.65
N PRO A 44 6.43 -0.73 6.90
CA PRO A 44 5.37 -1.46 7.60
C PRO A 44 5.08 -0.92 9.01
N TRP A 45 6.13 -0.53 9.75
CA TRP A 45 5.98 0.05 11.10
C TRP A 45 5.19 1.37 11.11
N GLY A 46 5.09 2.06 9.97
CA GLY A 46 4.25 3.25 9.81
C GLY A 46 2.76 2.92 9.96
N MET A 47 2.33 1.73 9.54
CA MET A 47 0.95 1.27 9.69
C MET A 47 0.55 1.16 11.17
N TYR A 48 1.39 0.51 11.97
CA TYR A 48 1.19 0.41 13.42
C TYR A 48 1.10 1.80 14.06
N LYS A 49 2.06 2.69 13.77
CA LYS A 49 2.06 4.05 14.34
C LYS A 49 0.82 4.85 13.95
N ALA A 50 0.36 4.74 12.70
CA ALA A 50 -0.84 5.44 12.24
C ALA A 50 -2.10 4.93 12.96
N VAL A 51 -2.27 3.62 13.07
CA VAL A 51 -3.44 3.02 13.77
C VAL A 51 -3.42 3.35 15.26
N MET A 52 -2.27 3.24 15.92
CA MET A 52 -2.15 3.57 17.35
C MET A 52 -2.36 5.06 17.60
N TYR A 53 -1.87 5.93 16.72
CA TYR A 53 -2.18 7.36 16.79
C TYR A 53 -3.69 7.61 16.69
N ILE A 54 -4.39 6.94 15.76
CA ILE A 54 -5.85 7.08 15.65
C ILE A 54 -6.53 6.65 16.97
N LYS A 55 -6.11 5.50 17.51
CA LYS A 55 -6.59 4.96 18.78
C LYS A 55 -6.43 5.97 19.92
N GLU A 56 -5.21 6.47 20.12
CA GLU A 56 -4.88 7.33 21.26
C GLU A 56 -5.46 8.73 21.12
N ARG A 57 -5.43 9.29 19.90
CA ARG A 57 -5.81 10.68 19.66
C ARG A 57 -7.30 10.91 19.48
N TYR A 58 -8.03 9.90 19.00
CA TYR A 58 -9.45 10.02 18.65
C TYR A 58 -10.36 9.07 19.46
N GLY A 59 -9.88 8.56 20.59
CA GLY A 59 -10.72 7.78 21.52
C GLY A 59 -11.07 6.38 21.03
N ASN A 60 -10.14 5.72 20.34
CA ASN A 60 -10.27 4.35 19.84
C ASN A 60 -11.55 4.07 19.03
N PRO A 61 -11.82 4.86 17.97
CA PRO A 61 -12.99 4.63 17.13
C PRO A 61 -12.86 3.28 16.41
N THR A 62 -13.98 2.77 15.88
CA THR A 62 -13.95 1.63 14.96
C THR A 62 -13.18 2.00 13.70
N ILE A 63 -12.15 1.21 13.37
CA ILE A 63 -11.28 1.40 12.22
C ILE A 63 -11.51 0.28 11.21
N ILE A 64 -11.74 0.66 9.95
CA ILE A 64 -11.58 -0.21 8.79
C ILE A 64 -10.39 0.32 8.01
N LEU A 65 -9.37 -0.52 7.78
CA LEU A 65 -8.32 -0.17 6.85
C LEU A 65 -8.80 -0.42 5.42
N SER A 66 -9.28 0.64 4.77
CA SER A 66 -9.96 0.56 3.48
C SER A 66 -9.05 0.26 2.30
N GLU A 67 -7.79 0.69 2.34
CA GLU A 67 -6.82 0.45 1.26
C GLU A 67 -5.41 0.27 1.79
N ASN A 68 -4.75 -0.78 1.33
CA ASN A 68 -3.32 -0.99 1.51
C ASN A 68 -2.77 -1.89 0.40
N GLY A 69 -1.61 -1.55 -0.18
CA GLY A 69 -1.01 -2.33 -1.25
C GLY A 69 0.23 -1.70 -1.85
N MET A 70 0.81 -2.38 -2.85
CA MET A 70 1.97 -1.90 -3.58
C MET A 70 1.93 -2.21 -5.07
N ASP A 71 2.53 -1.33 -5.87
CA ASP A 71 2.57 -1.44 -7.31
C ASP A 71 3.88 -1.96 -7.89
N ASP A 72 3.76 -2.83 -8.88
CA ASP A 72 4.86 -3.17 -9.77
C ASP A 72 4.83 -2.30 -11.04
N PRO A 73 5.96 -2.13 -11.73
CA PRO A 73 6.02 -1.52 -13.04
C PRO A 73 5.16 -2.25 -14.08
N GLY A 74 4.41 -1.49 -14.87
CA GLY A 74 3.48 -2.03 -15.87
C GLY A 74 4.15 -2.76 -17.03
N ASN A 75 5.45 -2.57 -17.25
CA ASN A 75 6.25 -3.18 -18.31
C ASN A 75 6.82 -4.58 -17.94
N PHE A 76 6.49 -5.12 -16.78
CA PHE A 76 6.87 -6.49 -16.43
C PHE A 76 6.25 -7.51 -17.38
N THR A 77 7.02 -8.54 -17.74
CA THR A 77 6.47 -9.70 -18.46
C THR A 77 5.41 -10.38 -17.59
N ARG A 78 4.44 -11.06 -18.20
CA ARG A 78 3.42 -11.82 -17.44
C ARG A 78 4.05 -12.78 -16.43
N SER A 79 5.09 -13.51 -16.83
CA SER A 79 5.80 -14.42 -15.92
C SER A 79 6.33 -13.70 -14.68
N LYS A 80 7.01 -12.56 -14.87
CA LYS A 80 7.52 -11.75 -13.75
C LYS A 80 6.39 -11.16 -12.89
N ALA A 81 5.33 -10.67 -13.52
CA ALA A 81 4.18 -10.08 -12.81
C ALA A 81 3.40 -11.12 -11.98
N LEU A 82 3.36 -12.39 -12.40
CA LEU A 82 2.70 -13.46 -11.66
C LEU A 82 3.52 -13.95 -10.45
N HIS A 83 4.85 -13.83 -10.50
CA HIS A 83 5.78 -14.21 -9.41
C HIS A 83 6.11 -13.02 -8.50
N ASP A 84 5.09 -12.36 -7.96
CA ASP A 84 5.18 -11.12 -7.19
C ASP A 84 5.55 -11.30 -5.70
N THR A 85 6.69 -11.94 -5.43
CA THR A 85 7.15 -12.24 -4.07
C THR A 85 7.35 -10.99 -3.20
N THR A 86 7.75 -9.87 -3.79
CA THR A 86 7.86 -8.58 -3.09
C THR A 86 6.51 -8.12 -2.55
N ARG A 87 5.41 -8.31 -3.29
CA ARG A 87 4.05 -7.96 -2.85
C ARG A 87 3.60 -8.85 -1.69
N ILE A 88 3.93 -10.14 -1.70
CA ILE A 88 3.69 -11.02 -0.54
C ILE A 88 4.45 -10.49 0.69
N GLY A 89 5.74 -10.15 0.53
CA GLY A 89 6.56 -9.60 1.61
C GLY A 89 5.98 -8.30 2.18
N TYR A 90 5.49 -7.42 1.30
CA TYR A 90 4.77 -6.20 1.68
C TYR A 90 3.53 -6.53 2.53
N PHE A 91 2.59 -7.32 2.02
CA PHE A 91 1.36 -7.63 2.75
C PHE A 91 1.63 -8.32 4.08
N LYS A 92 2.53 -9.31 4.11
CA LYS A 92 2.91 -9.99 5.35
C LYS A 92 3.43 -9.00 6.38
N ALA A 93 4.32 -8.08 6.00
CA ALA A 93 4.90 -7.13 6.93
C ALA A 93 3.85 -6.12 7.45
N TYR A 94 2.97 -5.60 6.59
CA TYR A 94 1.92 -4.65 6.99
C TYR A 94 0.84 -5.32 7.85
N LEU A 95 0.40 -6.52 7.49
CA LEU A 95 -0.59 -7.28 8.27
C LEU A 95 -0.05 -7.70 9.64
N THR A 96 1.25 -8.01 9.76
CA THR A 96 1.88 -8.20 11.07
C THR A 96 1.79 -6.96 11.95
N GLN A 97 1.97 -5.76 11.38
CA GLN A 97 1.89 -4.50 12.13
C GLN A 97 0.45 -4.13 12.50
N LEU A 98 -0.51 -4.43 11.63
CA LEU A 98 -1.94 -4.30 11.94
C LEU A 98 -2.37 -5.27 13.04
N LYS A 99 -1.94 -6.54 12.95
CA LYS A 99 -2.19 -7.53 13.99
C LYS A 99 -1.62 -7.05 15.32
N LYS A 100 -0.38 -6.54 15.33
CA LYS A 100 0.22 -5.96 16.54
C LYS A 100 -0.66 -4.83 17.12
N ALA A 101 -1.13 -3.89 16.30
CA ALA A 101 -1.98 -2.80 16.77
C ALA A 101 -3.33 -3.31 17.32
N ALA A 102 -3.94 -4.30 16.68
CA ALA A 102 -5.17 -4.94 17.14
C ALA A 102 -4.97 -5.70 18.47
N ASP A 103 -3.87 -6.45 18.59
CA ASP A 103 -3.48 -7.15 19.82
C ASP A 103 -3.23 -6.15 20.98
N GLU A 104 -2.82 -4.92 20.68
CA GLU A 104 -2.64 -3.81 21.64
C GLU A 104 -3.91 -2.93 21.81
N GLY A 105 -5.06 -3.43 21.37
CA GLY A 105 -6.39 -2.88 21.67
C GLY A 105 -6.91 -1.81 20.72
N ALA A 106 -6.30 -1.64 19.53
CA ALA A 106 -6.93 -0.83 18.49
C ALA A 106 -8.21 -1.52 17.98
N ASN A 107 -9.31 -0.77 17.89
CA ASN A 107 -10.61 -1.27 17.44
C ASN A 107 -10.65 -1.45 15.91
N LEU A 108 -9.82 -2.35 15.39
CA LEU A 108 -9.70 -2.68 13.98
C LEU A 108 -10.65 -3.82 13.60
N VAL A 109 -11.62 -3.54 12.72
CA VAL A 109 -12.67 -4.51 12.36
C VAL A 109 -12.60 -4.99 10.92
N GLY A 110 -11.69 -4.44 10.11
CA GLY A 110 -11.57 -4.81 8.71
C GLY A 110 -10.29 -4.35 8.05
N TYR A 111 -9.89 -5.08 7.00
CA TYR A 111 -8.75 -4.81 6.15
C TYR A 111 -9.11 -5.13 4.69
N PHE A 112 -8.79 -4.21 3.79
CA PHE A 112 -9.00 -4.37 2.36
C PHE A 112 -7.70 -4.07 1.59
N ALA A 113 -7.29 -5.02 0.77
CA ALA A 113 -6.13 -4.87 -0.09
C ALA A 113 -6.48 -4.03 -1.32
N TRP A 114 -5.71 -2.98 -1.59
CA TRP A 114 -5.70 -2.30 -2.89
C TRP A 114 -4.65 -3.00 -3.77
N SER A 115 -5.04 -3.77 -4.77
CA SER A 115 -6.42 -4.01 -5.24
C SER A 115 -6.63 -5.44 -5.69
N LEU A 116 -7.88 -5.80 -5.99
CA LEU A 116 -8.20 -7.10 -6.56
C LEU A 116 -7.51 -7.29 -7.92
N LEU A 117 -7.66 -6.31 -8.82
CA LEU A 117 -7.21 -6.39 -10.21
C LEU A 117 -6.20 -5.28 -10.53
N ASP A 118 -5.22 -5.57 -11.37
CA ASP A 118 -4.51 -4.53 -12.10
C ASP A 118 -5.54 -3.65 -12.84
N ASN A 119 -5.44 -2.33 -12.68
CA ASN A 119 -6.44 -1.37 -13.14
C ASN A 119 -5.81 -0.08 -13.72
N PHE A 120 -6.65 0.90 -14.05
CA PHE A 120 -6.22 2.23 -14.48
C PHE A 120 -5.86 3.09 -13.26
N GLU A 121 -4.56 3.28 -13.02
CA GLU A 121 -4.04 4.00 -11.84
C GLU A 121 -3.88 5.49 -12.13
N TRP A 122 -5.00 6.19 -12.30
CA TRP A 122 -5.07 7.66 -12.43
C TRP A 122 -4.07 8.22 -13.46
N ARG A 123 -3.15 9.09 -13.02
CA ARG A 123 -2.13 9.71 -13.87
C ARG A 123 -1.09 8.71 -14.39
N SER A 124 -0.94 7.57 -13.75
CA SER A 124 -0.05 6.49 -14.19
C SER A 124 -0.73 5.59 -15.24
N GLY A 125 -2.05 5.69 -15.43
CA GLY A 125 -2.80 4.81 -16.31
C GLY A 125 -2.48 3.34 -16.05
N TYR A 126 -2.13 2.59 -17.10
CA TYR A 126 -1.82 1.16 -17.02
C TYR A 126 -0.34 0.84 -16.72
N THR A 127 0.46 1.84 -16.37
CA THR A 127 1.91 1.67 -16.10
C THR A 127 2.24 1.34 -14.64
N SER A 128 1.23 1.33 -13.77
CA SER A 128 1.33 0.93 -12.37
C SER A 128 0.35 -0.23 -12.11
N ARG A 129 0.82 -1.30 -11.47
CA ARG A 129 0.07 -2.54 -11.28
C ARG A 129 -0.05 -2.90 -9.81
N PHE A 130 -1.15 -2.48 -9.16
CA PHE A 130 -1.46 -2.76 -7.75
C PHE A 130 -2.10 -4.13 -7.48
N GLY A 131 -2.71 -4.75 -8.49
CA GLY A 131 -3.60 -5.88 -8.29
C GLY A 131 -2.90 -7.12 -7.73
N ILE A 132 -3.61 -7.91 -6.93
CA ILE A 132 -3.20 -9.30 -6.64
C ILE A 132 -3.55 -10.25 -7.80
N VAL A 133 -4.37 -9.79 -8.75
CA VAL A 133 -4.67 -10.47 -10.01
C VAL A 133 -4.14 -9.64 -11.17
N TYR A 134 -3.30 -10.26 -11.99
CA TYR A 134 -2.81 -9.65 -13.23
C TYR A 134 -3.92 -9.57 -14.27
N VAL A 135 -4.05 -8.42 -14.93
CA VAL A 135 -4.92 -8.21 -16.08
C VAL A 135 -4.06 -7.99 -17.32
N ASP A 136 -4.25 -8.84 -18.32
CA ASP A 136 -3.70 -8.62 -19.65
C ASP A 136 -4.54 -7.55 -20.35
N TYR A 137 -4.00 -6.34 -20.53
CA TYR A 137 -4.78 -5.24 -21.10
C TYR A 137 -5.07 -5.39 -22.60
N THR A 138 -4.47 -6.38 -23.28
CA THR A 138 -4.75 -6.64 -24.71
C THR A 138 -6.06 -7.41 -24.92
N ASN A 139 -6.40 -8.31 -24.00
CA ASN A 139 -7.54 -9.23 -24.12
C ASN A 139 -8.38 -9.35 -22.84
N LEU A 140 -8.02 -8.60 -21.80
CA LEU A 140 -8.64 -8.55 -20.48
C LEU A 140 -8.65 -9.89 -19.74
N LYS A 141 -7.82 -10.88 -20.08
CA LYS A 141 -7.73 -12.11 -19.30
C LYS A 141 -7.12 -11.84 -17.93
N ARG A 142 -7.65 -12.52 -16.91
CA ARG A 142 -7.27 -12.39 -15.50
C ARG A 142 -6.42 -13.59 -15.09
N TYR A 143 -5.32 -13.33 -14.42
CA TYR A 143 -4.37 -14.34 -13.96
C TYR A 143 -4.00 -14.04 -12.51
N PRO A 144 -4.48 -14.83 -11.53
CA PRO A 144 -4.11 -14.64 -10.13
C PRO A 144 -2.58 -14.71 -9.95
N LYS A 145 -1.99 -13.70 -9.31
CA LYS A 145 -0.57 -13.69 -8.96
C LYS A 145 -0.34 -14.58 -7.73
N ILE A 146 0.91 -14.89 -7.39
CA ILE A 146 1.20 -15.67 -6.17
C ILE A 146 0.73 -14.96 -4.90
N SER A 147 0.65 -13.63 -4.89
CA SER A 147 0.03 -12.87 -3.79
C SER A 147 -1.47 -13.17 -3.59
N ALA A 148 -2.24 -13.42 -4.66
CA ALA A 148 -3.64 -13.82 -4.52
C ALA A 148 -3.76 -15.22 -3.89
N TYR A 149 -2.91 -16.17 -4.29
CA TYR A 149 -2.88 -17.49 -3.67
C TYR A 149 -2.39 -17.44 -2.22
N TRP A 150 -1.47 -16.52 -1.89
CA TRP A 150 -1.06 -16.27 -0.52
C TRP A 150 -2.23 -15.75 0.34
N PHE A 151 -3.01 -14.79 -0.15
CA PHE A 151 -4.23 -14.35 0.53
C PHE A 151 -5.25 -15.48 0.69
N LYS A 152 -5.46 -16.29 -0.35
CA LYS A 152 -6.33 -17.47 -0.26
C LYS A 152 -5.91 -18.37 0.92
N LYS A 153 -4.62 -18.74 0.99
CA LYS A 153 -4.09 -19.59 2.07
C LYS A 153 -4.17 -18.91 3.44
N LEU A 154 -3.92 -17.60 3.52
CA LEU A 154 -4.01 -16.84 4.78
C LEU A 154 -5.45 -16.83 5.32
N LEU A 155 -6.44 -16.74 4.44
CA LEU A 155 -7.86 -16.61 4.79
C LEU A 155 -8.59 -17.95 4.86
N GLU A 156 -7.93 -19.06 4.50
CA GLU A 156 -8.45 -20.41 4.70
C GLU A 156 -8.67 -20.64 6.20
N ARG A 157 -9.93 -20.90 6.57
CA ARG A 157 -10.28 -21.29 7.93
C ARG A 157 -10.03 -22.79 8.07
N ASN A 158 -9.20 -23.18 9.04
CA ASN A 158 -9.23 -24.56 9.50
C ASN A 158 -10.60 -24.81 10.11
N LYS A 159 -11.29 -25.84 9.62
CA LYS A 159 -12.48 -26.36 10.27
C LYS A 159 -11.97 -27.28 11.39
N ASP A 160 -11.75 -26.68 12.56
CA ASP A 160 -11.67 -27.44 13.80
C ASP A 160 -13.09 -27.59 14.38
#